data_AF-X1CK03-F1
#
_entry.id   AF-X1CK03-F1
#
_cell.length_a   1.000
_cell.length_b   1.000
_cell.length_c   1.000
_cell.angle_alpha   90.00
_cell.angle_beta   90.00
_cell.angle_gamma   90.00
#
_symmetry.space_group_name_H-M   'P 1'
#
loop_
_entity.id
_entity.type
_entity.pdbx_description
1 polymer ?
#
loop_
_entity_poly.entity_id
_entity_poly.type
_entity_poly.pdbx_seq_one_letter_code
_entity_poly.pdbx_strand_id
1 'polypeptide(L)' 'FAIADSLMGGSRINAVCEDGKSRMTRIPGKMRRMRVRAGDLLIIKPWDIQNEKVQRRV' A
#
# COMPACT_ATOMS: atom_id res chain seq x y z
N PHE A 1 4.60 -10.40 -0.05
CA PHE A 1 3.37 -10.00 -0.81
C PHE A 1 2.36 -9.40 0.18
N ALA A 2 1.11 -9.11 -0.22
CA ALA A 2 0.11 -8.58 0.72
C ALA A 2 -1.32 -8.95 0.34
N ILE A 3 -2.21 -8.97 1.33
CA ILE A 3 -3.63 -9.23 1.14
C ILE A 3 -4.40 -7.91 1.30
N ALA A 4 -5.35 -7.66 0.39
CA ALA A 4 -6.28 -6.56 0.50
C ALA A 4 -7.18 -6.74 1.72
N ASP A 5 -7.12 -5.81 2.67
CA ASP A 5 -7.96 -5.85 3.87
C ASP A 5 -9.26 -5.06 3.65
N SER A 6 -9.12 -3.78 3.32
CA SER A 6 -10.28 -2.88 3.21
C SER A 6 -10.05 -1.80 2.15
N LEU A 7 -11.08 -1.55 1.32
CA LEU A 7 -11.08 -0.50 0.31
C LEU A 7 -11.20 0.87 0.99
N MET A 8 -10.22 1.73 0.75
CA MET A 8 -10.21 3.09 1.25
C MET A 8 -10.70 4.04 0.15
N GLY A 9 -11.45 5.08 0.52
CA GLY A 9 -11.88 6.10 -0.43
C GLY A 9 -10.70 6.73 -1.20
N GLY A 10 -10.97 7.25 -2.40
CA GLY A 10 -9.94 7.96 -3.18
C GLY A 10 -8.89 7.07 -3.85
N SER A 11 -9.26 5.84 -4.26
CA SER A 11 -8.37 4.88 -4.94
C SER A 11 -7.20 4.38 -4.09
N ARG A 12 -7.43 4.26 -2.77
CA ARG A 12 -6.48 3.69 -1.83
C ARG A 12 -7.03 2.37 -1.29
N ILE A 13 -6.17 1.49 -0.80
CA ILE A 13 -6.57 0.25 -0.16
C ILE A 13 -5.65 0.01 1.03
N ASN A 14 -6.22 -0.46 2.13
CA ASN A 14 -5.45 -0.97 3.24
C ASN A 14 -5.05 -2.40 2.91
N ALA A 15 -3.75 -2.69 2.93
CA ALA A 15 -3.24 -4.03 2.64
C ALA A 15 -2.37 -4.52 3.78
N VAL A 16 -2.62 -5.76 4.20
CA VAL A 16 -1.82 -6.44 5.22
C VAL A 16 -0.68 -7.14 4.50
N CYS A 17 0.53 -6.64 4.72
CA CYS A 17 1.73 -7.24 4.19
C CYS A 17 2.10 -8.51 4.99
N GLU A 18 2.84 -9.39 4.33
CA GLU A 18 3.38 -10.62 4.93
C GLU A 18 4.28 -10.35 6.15
N ASP A 19 4.84 -9.14 6.28
CA ASP A 19 5.58 -8.67 7.46
C ASP A 19 4.67 -8.40 8.68
N GLY A 20 3.36 -8.67 8.57
CA GLY A 20 2.35 -8.40 9.58
C GLY A 20 1.96 -6.93 9.70
N LYS A 21 2.48 -6.04 8.84
CA LYS A 21 2.18 -4.61 8.89
C LYS A 21 1.09 -4.24 7.90
N SER A 22 0.10 -3.48 8.37
CA SER A 22 -0.91 -2.87 7.51
C SER A 22 -0.34 -1.60 6.89
N ARG A 23 -0.37 -1.53 5.56
CA ARG A 23 0.13 -0.39 4.79
C ARG A 23 -0.96 0.15 3.88
N MET A 24 -1.06 1.48 3.84
CA MET A 24 -1.91 2.14 2.87
C MET A 24 -1.23 2.11 1.50
N THR A 25 -1.89 1.50 0.52
CA THR A 25 -1.39 1.44 -0.85
C THR A 25 -2.32 2.13 -1.82
N ARG A 26 -1.73 2.62 -2.91
CA ARG A 26 -2.46 3.30 -3.99
C ARG A 26 -2.77 2.28 -5.08
N ILE A 27 -4.02 2.22 -5.51
CA ILE A 27 -4.42 1.41 -6.66
C ILE A 27 -4.02 2.17 -7.94
N PRO A 28 -3.10 1.64 -8.77
CA PRO A 28 -2.78 2.24 -10.05
C PRO A 28 -4.03 2.35 -10.94
N GLY A 29 -4.11 3.37 -11.78
CA GLY A 29 -5.26 3.56 -12.69
C GLY A 29 -5.56 2.33 -13.55
N LYS A 30 -4.52 1.58 -13.96
CA LYS A 30 -4.65 0.31 -14.70
C LYS A 30 -5.40 -0.76 -13.90
N MET A 31 -5.14 -0.86 -12.59
CA MET A 31 -5.83 -1.78 -11.68
C MET A 31 -7.22 -1.29 -11.30
N ARG A 32 -7.56 0.01 -11.37
CA ARG A 32 -8.92 0.49 -11.11
C ARG A 32 -9.96 -0.09 -12.08
N ARG A 33 -9.53 -0.50 -13.27
CA ARG A 33 -10.38 -1.23 -14.24
C ARG A 33 -10.66 -2.67 -13.80
N MET A 34 -9.78 -3.25 -12.99
CA MET A 34 -9.96 -4.55 -12.37
C MET A 34 -10.70 -4.33 -11.05
N ARG A 35 -11.81 -5.03 -10.83
CA ARG A 35 -12.60 -4.92 -9.59
C ARG A 35 -11.84 -5.59 -8.45
N VAL A 36 -10.92 -4.87 -7.81
CA VAL A 36 -10.19 -5.34 -6.63
C VAL A 36 -11.13 -5.37 -5.43
N ARG A 37 -11.13 -6.47 -4.69
CA ARG A 37 -11.94 -6.68 -3.48
C ARG A 37 -11.06 -6.96 -2.27
N ALA A 38 -11.64 -6.83 -1.08
CA ALA A 38 -11.02 -7.35 0.14
C ALA A 38 -10.81 -8.87 0.00
N GLY A 39 -9.65 -9.36 0.43
CA GLY A 39 -9.22 -10.76 0.32
C GLY A 39 -8.34 -11.07 -0.88
N ASP A 40 -8.21 -10.16 -1.86
CA ASP A 40 -7.34 -10.40 -3.02
C ASP A 40 -5.85 -10.36 -2.64
N LEU A 41 -5.06 -11.27 -3.24
CA LEU A 41 -3.61 -11.29 -3.12
C LEU A 41 -2.99 -10.25 -4.08
N LEU A 42 -2.22 -9.33 -3.52
CA LEU A 42 -1.59 -8.22 -4.22
C LEU A 42 -0.07 -8.28 -4.11
N ILE A 43 0.61 -7.99 -5.22
CA ILE A 43 2.05 -7.73 -5.24
C ILE A 43 2.25 -6.23 -5.01
N ILE A 44 2.74 -5.89 -3.82
CA ILE A 44 3.06 -4.52 -3.45
C ILE A 44 4.57 -4.34 -3.58
N LYS A 45 4.98 -3.34 -4.37
CA LYS A 45 6.35 -2.84 -4.35
C LYS A 45 6.43 -1.72 -3.30
N PRO A 46 7.17 -1.89 -2.19
CA PRO A 46 7.38 -0.80 -1.25
C PRO A 46 8.10 0.34 -1.98
N TRP A 47 7.65 1.56 -1.75
CA TRP A 47 8.40 2.73 -2.17
C TRP A 47 9.53 2.94 -1.17
N ASP A 48 10.77 3.01 -1.66
CA ASP A 48 11.92 3.49 -0.89
C ASP A 48 11.74 4.98 -0.62
N ILE A 49 10.87 5.32 0.34
CA ILE A 49 10.90 6.65 0.93
C ILE A 49 12.10 6.66 1.86
N GLN A 50 13.18 7.29 1.39
CA GLN A 50 14.39 7.58 2.12
C GLN A 50 14.03 8.21 3.48
N ASN A 51 14.09 7.41 4.54
CA ASN A 51 13.76 7.82 5.91
C ASN A 51 14.94 8.51 6.60
N GLU A 52 15.84 9.17 5.85
CA GLU A 52 16.87 10.00 6.46
C GLU A 52 16.37 11.44 6.54
N LYS A 53 15.43 11.67 7.46
CA LYS A 53 15.31 13.00 8.07
C LYS A 53 16.61 13.24 8.85
N VAL A 54 17.64 13.75 8.17
CA VAL A 54 18.76 14.43 8.82
C VAL A 54 18.19 15.72 9.42
N GLN A 55 17.70 15.62 10.65
CA GLN A 55 17.47 16.80 11.46
C GLN A 55 18.83 17.26 11.97
N ARG A 56 19.57 17.95 11.10
CA ARG A 56 20.76 18.73 11.49
C ARG A 56 20.28 19.75 12.52
N ARG A 57 20.61 19.50 13.78
CA ARG A 57 20.61 20.52 14.82
C ARG A 57 21.87 21.34 14.58
N VAL A 58 21.71 22.58 14.15
CA VAL A 58 22.74 23.63 14.22
C VAL A 58 22.16 24.73 15.09
#